data_AF-A0A0A0I8P5-F1
#
_entry.id   AF-A0A0A0I8P5-F1
#
_cell.length_a   1.000
_cell.length_b   1.000
_cell.length_c   1.000
_cell.angle_alpha   90.00
_cell.angle_beta   90.00
_cell.angle_gamma   90.00
#
_symmetry.space_group_name_H-M   'P 1'
#
loop_
_entity.id
_entity.type
_entity.pdbx_description
1 polymer ?
#
loop_
_entity_poly.entity_id
_entity_poly.type
_entity_poly.pdbx_seq_one_letter_code
_entity_poly.pdbx_strand_id
1 'polypeptide(L)'
;MKIYNKKGFWSGIGFLCLFAVSIGTYIVTGYKYKSTGRLIKSMVIDIGLFYYGISSILRSLSYSATKDDIQSNDERQKLISLKAESISLKVSVYFCFFILIFSIIMFAKTKIWAIAGAIVSLGLLINVMLVTPIIASIYYEKHE
;
A
#
# COMPACT_ATOMS: atom_id res chain seq x y z
N MET A 1 -24.54 -7.34 -7.86
CA MET A 1 -23.27 -7.99 -7.43
C MET A 1 -23.58 -9.03 -6.35
N LYS A 2 -23.07 -10.25 -6.46
CA LYS A 2 -23.19 -11.26 -5.39
C LYS A 2 -22.04 -11.05 -4.38
N ILE A 3 -22.34 -11.11 -3.09
CA ILE A 3 -21.34 -11.03 -2.02
C ILE A 3 -20.92 -12.46 -1.69
N TYR A 4 -19.68 -12.82 -1.96
CA TYR A 4 -19.18 -14.19 -1.82
C TYR A 4 -18.58 -14.44 -0.44
N ASN A 5 -17.88 -13.44 0.12
CA ASN A 5 -17.35 -13.50 1.49
C ASN A 5 -18.00 -12.43 2.38
N LYS A 6 -19.04 -12.80 3.13
CA LYS A 6 -19.75 -11.87 4.02
C LYS A 6 -18.85 -11.30 5.12
N LYS A 7 -17.92 -12.08 5.70
CA LYS A 7 -17.04 -11.61 6.78
C LYS A 7 -16.08 -10.53 6.29
N GLY A 8 -15.43 -10.75 5.13
CA GLY A 8 -14.53 -9.77 4.51
C GLY A 8 -15.25 -8.52 3.99
N PHE A 9 -16.51 -8.65 3.59
CA PHE A 9 -17.32 -7.50 3.19
C PHE A 9 -17.63 -6.59 4.39
N TRP A 10 -18.07 -7.18 5.51
CA TRP A 10 -18.39 -6.43 6.74
C TRP A 10 -17.14 -5.82 7.38
N SER A 11 -15.98 -6.48 7.35
CA SER A 11 -14.74 -5.86 7.82
C SER A 11 -14.38 -4.63 6.98
N GLY A 12 -14.48 -4.72 5.65
CA GLY A 12 -14.22 -3.60 4.74
C GLY A 12 -15.17 -2.43 4.93
N ILE A 13 -16.47 -2.70 5.15
CA ILE A 13 -17.46 -1.68 5.52
C ILE A 13 -17.07 -0.96 6.82
N GLY A 14 -16.59 -1.71 7.82
CA GLY A 14 -16.16 -1.16 9.10
C GLY A 14 -14.99 -0.18 8.95
N PHE A 15 -13.99 -0.54 8.15
CA PHE A 15 -12.86 0.35 7.86
C PHE A 15 -13.26 1.60 7.07
N LEU A 16 -14.21 1.49 6.13
CA LEU A 16 -14.76 2.67 5.45
C LEU A 16 -15.60 3.56 6.36
N CYS A 17 -16.37 2.98 7.29
CA CYS A 17 -17.10 3.76 8.30
C CYS A 17 -16.14 4.54 9.20
N LEU A 18 -15.04 3.92 9.64
CA LEU A 18 -14.02 4.61 10.44
C LEU A 18 -13.36 5.76 9.67
N PHE A 19 -13.10 5.58 8.37
CA PHE A 19 -12.64 6.65 7.47
C PHE A 19 -13.68 7.78 7.29
N ALA A 20 -14.97 7.45 7.19
CA ALA A 20 -16.03 8.45 7.11
C ALA A 20 -16.16 9.25 8.41
N VAL A 21 -16.04 8.59 9.57
CA VAL A 21 -16.04 9.23 10.89
C VAL A 21 -14.83 10.15 11.03
N SER A 22 -13.62 9.71 10.64
CA SER A 22 -12.43 10.55 10.71
C SER A 22 -12.60 11.82 9.84
N ILE A 23 -13.13 11.69 8.62
CA ILE A 23 -13.46 12.83 7.76
C ILE A 23 -14.51 13.75 8.40
N GLY A 24 -15.59 13.18 8.95
CA GLY A 24 -16.63 13.93 9.63
C GLY A 24 -16.08 14.77 10.79
N THR A 25 -15.15 14.22 11.57
CA THR A 25 -14.52 14.98 12.66
C THR A 25 -13.70 16.17 12.17
N TYR A 26 -13.05 16.09 11.00
CA TYR A 26 -12.34 17.24 10.43
C TYR A 26 -13.28 18.34 9.96
N ILE A 27 -14.43 17.97 9.38
CA ILE A 27 -15.43 18.93 8.90
C ILE A 27 -16.07 19.66 10.08
N VAL A 28 -16.46 18.95 11.13
CA VAL A 28 -17.17 19.52 12.30
C VAL A 28 -16.25 20.38 13.16
N THR A 29 -15.00 19.96 13.37
CA THR A 29 -14.07 20.66 14.27
C THR A 29 -13.41 21.85 13.56
N GLY A 30 -13.46 21.87 12.22
CA GLY A 30 -12.71 22.78 11.38
C GLY A 30 -11.20 22.56 11.52
N TYR A 31 -10.44 22.86 10.47
CA TYR A 31 -8.97 22.80 10.47
C TYR A 31 -8.29 23.73 11.51
N LYS A 32 -9.07 24.42 12.36
CA LYS A 32 -8.67 25.53 13.22
C LYS A 32 -7.71 25.17 14.37
N TYR A 33 -7.41 23.90 14.64
CA TYR A 33 -6.65 23.53 15.86
C TYR A 33 -5.58 22.44 15.73
N LYS A 34 -5.13 22.10 14.51
CA LYS A 34 -4.10 21.07 14.34
C LYS A 34 -2.81 21.64 13.75
N SER A 35 -1.74 21.59 14.55
CA SER A 35 -0.35 21.72 14.07
C SER A 35 -0.14 20.85 12.83
N THR A 36 0.60 21.36 11.84
CA THR A 36 0.87 20.72 10.55
C THR A 36 1.28 19.25 10.68
N GLY A 37 2.04 18.88 11.71
CA GLY A 37 2.45 17.49 11.96
C GLY A 37 1.30 16.55 12.36
N ARG A 38 0.26 17.06 13.01
CA ARG A 38 -0.93 16.28 13.40
C ARG A 38 -1.89 16.05 12.23
N LEU A 39 -1.90 16.96 11.26
CA LEU A 39 -2.63 16.80 9.99
C LEU A 39 -2.00 15.72 9.10
N ILE A 40 -0.68 15.72 8.99
CA ILE A 40 0.05 14.72 8.19
C ILE A 40 -0.17 13.30 8.75
N LYS A 41 -0.04 13.12 10.07
CA LYS A 41 -0.30 11.82 10.72
C LYS A 41 -1.71 11.31 10.45
N SER A 42 -2.68 12.21 10.49
CA SER A 42 -4.08 11.83 10.36
C SER A 42 -4.44 11.49 8.91
N MET A 43 -3.89 12.24 7.93
CA MET A 43 -3.97 11.89 6.50
C MET A 43 -3.36 10.51 6.17
N VAL A 44 -2.21 10.16 6.74
CA VAL A 44 -1.58 8.85 6.52
C VAL A 44 -2.47 7.70 7.02
N ILE A 45 -3.08 7.89 8.19
CA ILE A 45 -4.03 6.92 8.76
C ILE A 45 -5.26 6.79 7.85
N ASP A 46 -5.83 7.92 7.41
CA ASP A 46 -7.01 7.95 6.56
C ASP A 46 -6.79 7.25 5.21
N ILE A 47 -5.63 7.45 4.58
CA ILE A 47 -5.25 6.76 3.34
C ILE A 47 -5.15 5.24 3.56
N GLY A 48 -4.56 4.82 4.69
CA GLY A 48 -4.44 3.41 5.04
C GLY A 48 -5.80 2.74 5.26
N LEU A 49 -6.71 3.39 6.00
CA LEU A 49 -8.06 2.89 6.22
C LEU A 49 -8.86 2.78 4.92
N PHE A 50 -8.75 3.78 4.05
CA PHE A 50 -9.44 3.80 2.76
C PHE A 50 -8.95 2.65 1.86
N TYR A 51 -7.63 2.49 1.76
CA TYR A 51 -7.04 1.42 0.94
C TYR A 51 -7.43 0.03 1.45
N TYR A 52 -7.34 -0.20 2.76
CA TYR A 52 -7.70 -1.47 3.37
C TYR A 52 -9.20 -1.78 3.22
N GLY A 53 -10.06 -0.77 3.46
CA GLY A 53 -11.50 -0.89 3.30
C GLY A 53 -11.93 -1.28 1.88
N ILE A 54 -11.40 -0.58 0.87
CA ILE A 54 -11.69 -0.87 -0.54
C ILE A 54 -11.13 -2.24 -0.95
N SER A 55 -9.90 -2.56 -0.58
CA SER A 55 -9.28 -3.85 -0.91
C SER A 55 -10.09 -5.03 -0.34
N SER A 56 -10.52 -4.91 0.92
CA SER A 56 -11.39 -5.89 1.60
C SER A 56 -12.74 -6.07 0.89
N ILE A 57 -13.36 -4.96 0.47
CA ILE A 57 -14.66 -4.98 -0.24
C ILE A 57 -14.49 -5.62 -1.62
N LEU A 58 -13.51 -5.19 -2.42
CA LEU A 58 -13.23 -5.74 -3.74
C LEU A 58 -12.92 -7.25 -3.68
N ARG A 59 -12.13 -7.68 -2.68
CA ARG A 59 -11.82 -9.09 -2.46
C ARG A 59 -13.06 -9.90 -2.05
N SER A 60 -13.96 -9.31 -1.26
CA SER A 60 -15.20 -9.98 -0.82
C SER A 60 -16.31 -10.09 -1.88
N LEU A 61 -16.27 -9.19 -2.88
CA LEU A 61 -17.16 -9.17 -4.04
C LEU A 61 -16.62 -10.03 -5.20
N SER A 62 -15.34 -10.35 -5.20
CA SER A 62 -14.74 -11.20 -6.24
C SER A 62 -15.04 -12.68 -5.99
N TYR A 63 -15.76 -13.29 -6.93
CA TYR A 63 -15.96 -14.74 -6.98
C TYR A 63 -14.65 -15.50 -7.19
N SER A 64 -13.71 -14.93 -7.95
CA SER A 64 -12.42 -15.60 -8.26
C SER A 64 -11.59 -15.77 -7.00
N ALA A 65 -11.48 -14.75 -6.15
CA ALA A 65 -10.69 -14.80 -4.92
C ALA A 65 -11.24 -15.80 -3.89
N THR A 66 -12.54 -16.13 -3.94
CA THR A 66 -13.17 -17.14 -3.05
C THR A 66 -13.08 -18.55 -3.64
N LYS A 67 -12.95 -18.68 -4.96
CA LYS A 67 -12.82 -19.96 -5.67
C LYS A 67 -11.35 -20.39 -5.80
N ASP A 68 -10.43 -19.43 -5.87
CA ASP A 68 -8.98 -19.61 -5.88
C ASP A 68 -8.46 -20.28 -4.59
N ASP A 69 -9.16 -20.10 -3.46
CA ASP A 69 -8.85 -20.80 -2.19
C ASP A 69 -9.26 -22.28 -2.19
N ILE A 70 -10.16 -22.71 -3.10
CA ILE A 70 -10.75 -24.06 -3.12
C ILE A 70 -10.16 -24.94 -4.24
N GLN A 71 -9.68 -24.33 -5.33
CA GLN A 71 -9.26 -25.06 -6.52
C GLN A 71 -7.72 -25.20 -6.54
N SER A 72 -7.27 -26.45 -6.46
CA SER A 72 -5.87 -26.85 -6.39
C SER A 72 -5.00 -26.26 -7.51
N ASN A 73 -3.97 -25.51 -7.13
CA ASN A 73 -2.58 -25.56 -7.61
C ASN A 73 -2.32 -25.87 -9.09
N ASP A 74 -3.12 -25.31 -10.00
CA ASP A 74 -2.84 -25.37 -11.43
C ASP A 74 -1.63 -24.49 -11.76
N GLU A 75 -0.78 -24.92 -12.68
CA GLU A 75 0.41 -24.18 -13.12
C GLU A 75 0.08 -22.72 -13.52
N ARG A 76 -1.14 -22.52 -14.02
CA ARG A 76 -1.68 -21.20 -14.37
C ARG A 76 -1.83 -20.27 -13.17
N GLN A 77 -2.26 -20.76 -12.01
CA GLN A 77 -2.33 -19.95 -10.79
C GLN A 77 -0.92 -19.59 -10.28
N LYS A 78 0.05 -20.50 -10.39
CA LYS A 78 1.45 -20.22 -10.05
C LYS A 78 2.05 -19.15 -10.97
N LEU A 79 1.73 -19.16 -12.26
CA LEU A 79 2.12 -18.09 -13.18
C LEU A 79 1.46 -16.75 -12.83
N ILE A 80 0.18 -16.76 -12.43
CA ILE A 80 -0.53 -15.55 -12.02
C ILE A 80 0.06 -14.98 -10.72
N SER A 81 0.38 -15.81 -9.72
CA SER A 81 0.97 -15.36 -8.46
C SER A 81 2.35 -14.76 -8.67
N LEU A 82 3.23 -15.43 -9.45
CA LEU A 82 4.55 -14.90 -9.79
C LEU A 82 4.47 -13.57 -10.55
N LYS A 83 3.51 -13.46 -11.48
CA LYS A 83 3.28 -12.20 -12.20
C LYS A 83 2.75 -11.11 -11.27
N ALA A 84 1.85 -11.44 -10.35
CA ALA A 84 1.32 -10.51 -9.36
C ALA A 84 2.42 -10.01 -8.40
N GLU A 85 3.33 -10.89 -7.96
CA GLU A 85 4.50 -10.52 -7.16
C GLU A 85 5.46 -9.59 -7.93
N SER A 86 5.71 -9.88 -9.21
CA SER A 86 6.56 -9.01 -10.04
C SER A 86 5.97 -7.61 -10.20
N ILE A 87 4.65 -7.51 -10.34
CA ILE A 87 3.92 -6.24 -10.49
C ILE A 87 3.85 -5.53 -9.14
N SER A 88 3.61 -6.24 -8.03
CA SER A 88 3.56 -5.65 -6.69
C SER A 88 4.89 -5.04 -6.29
N LEU A 89 6.01 -5.65 -6.67
CA LEU A 89 7.36 -5.11 -6.44
C LEU A 89 7.57 -3.81 -7.22
N LYS A 90 7.20 -3.77 -8.52
CA LYS A 90 7.24 -2.53 -9.32
C LYS A 90 6.37 -1.43 -8.72
N VAL A 91 5.13 -1.74 -8.34
CA VAL A 91 4.21 -0.79 -7.70
C VAL A 91 4.78 -0.27 -6.39
N SER A 92 5.41 -1.13 -5.59
CA SER A 92 6.06 -0.76 -4.32
C SER A 92 7.23 0.19 -4.55
N VAL A 93 8.06 -0.04 -5.58
CA VAL A 93 9.15 0.86 -5.95
C VAL A 93 8.62 2.24 -6.35
N TYR A 94 7.59 2.31 -7.20
CA TYR A 94 6.98 3.60 -7.57
C TYR A 94 6.40 4.32 -6.36
N PHE A 95 5.72 3.61 -5.46
CA PHE A 95 5.18 4.18 -4.24
C PHE A 95 6.28 4.76 -3.33
N CYS A 96 7.36 4.01 -3.09
CA CYS A 96 8.53 4.49 -2.35
C CYS A 96 9.18 5.71 -3.03
N PHE A 97 9.24 5.71 -4.36
CA PHE A 97 9.79 6.83 -5.14
C PHE A 97 8.96 8.12 -4.97
N PHE A 98 7.62 8.02 -4.95
CA PHE A 98 6.75 9.17 -4.64
C PHE A 98 6.99 9.72 -3.24
N ILE A 99 7.14 8.85 -2.22
CA ILE A 99 7.44 9.27 -0.84
C ILE A 99 8.82 9.94 -0.77
N LEU A 100 9.81 9.44 -1.51
CA LEU A 100 11.14 10.03 -1.59
C LEU A 100 11.07 11.47 -2.14
N ILE A 101 10.38 11.68 -3.27
CA ILE A 101 10.18 13.02 -3.86
C ILE A 101 9.50 13.96 -2.85
N PHE A 102 8.45 13.49 -2.20
CA PHE A 102 7.75 14.27 -1.18
C PHE A 102 8.67 14.66 -0.01
N SER A 103 9.51 13.73 0.44
CA SER A 103 10.47 13.96 1.52
C SER A 103 11.55 14.99 1.12
N ILE A 104 12.02 14.95 -0.14
CA ILE A 104 12.97 15.94 -0.69
C ILE A 104 12.34 17.34 -0.70
N ILE A 105 11.08 17.46 -1.16
CA ILE A 105 10.36 18.75 -1.18
C ILE A 105 10.19 19.29 0.25
N MET A 106 9.81 18.43 1.21
CA MET A 106 9.71 18.82 2.62
C MET A 106 11.06 19.26 3.19
N PHE A 107 12.14 18.53 2.92
CA PHE A 107 13.49 18.88 3.38
C PHE A 107 13.93 20.22 2.82
N ALA A 108 13.70 20.48 1.54
CA ALA A 108 14.03 21.76 0.89
C ALA A 108 13.38 22.96 1.60
N LYS A 109 12.19 22.78 2.20
CA LYS A 109 11.46 23.84 2.90
C LYS A 109 11.83 23.95 4.39
N THR A 110 11.99 22.84 5.09
CA THR A 110 12.18 22.84 6.56
C THR A 110 13.64 22.77 7.01
N LYS A 111 14.56 22.28 6.17
CA LYS A 111 15.99 22.07 6.48
C LYS A 111 16.25 21.24 7.75
N ILE A 112 15.30 20.39 8.12
CA ILE A 112 15.41 19.51 9.30
C ILE A 112 16.25 18.28 8.93
N TRP A 113 17.37 18.07 9.63
CA TRP A 113 18.30 16.95 9.40
C TRP A 113 17.66 15.56 9.56
N ALA A 114 16.62 15.41 10.39
CA ALA A 114 15.89 14.16 10.52
C ALA A 114 15.24 13.71 9.19
N ILE A 115 14.81 14.66 8.35
CA ILE A 115 14.23 14.35 7.03
C ILE A 115 15.32 13.92 6.05
N ALA A 116 16.53 14.47 6.17
CA ALA A 116 17.68 14.01 5.37
C ALA A 116 17.99 12.53 5.65
N GLY A 117 17.94 12.11 6.92
CA GLY A 117 18.09 10.69 7.28
C GLY A 117 17.02 9.79 6.64
N ALA A 118 15.77 10.25 6.58
CA ALA A 118 14.68 9.53 5.93
C ALA A 118 14.86 9.42 4.40
N ILE A 119 15.41 10.45 3.75
CA ILE A 119 15.72 10.41 2.30
C ILE A 119 16.79 9.36 2.01
N VAL A 120 17.85 9.32 2.83
CA VAL A 120 18.94 8.34 2.66
C VAL A 120 18.44 6.92 2.86
N SER A 121 17.66 6.67 3.92
CA SER A 121 17.13 5.32 4.19
C SER A 121 16.15 4.84 3.13
N LEU A 122 15.27 5.71 2.64
CA LEU A 122 14.37 5.40 1.52
C LEU A 122 15.13 5.17 0.21
N GLY A 123 16.19 5.95 -0.06
CA GLY A 123 17.05 5.74 -1.21
C GLY A 123 17.72 4.36 -1.18
N LEU A 124 18.26 3.95 -0.03
CA LEU A 124 18.83 2.61 0.14
C LEU A 124 17.77 1.51 -0.05
N LEU A 125 16.57 1.67 0.51
CA LEU A 125 15.47 0.72 0.35
C LEU A 125 15.12 0.50 -1.13
N ILE A 126 15.00 1.57 -1.92
CA ILE A 126 14.70 1.49 -3.35
C ILE A 126 15.80 0.75 -4.10
N ASN A 127 17.07 0.99 -3.78
CA ASN A 127 18.20 0.27 -4.39
C ASN A 127 18.11 -1.24 -4.09
N VAL A 128 17.82 -1.63 -2.85
CA VAL A 128 17.63 -3.06 -2.49
C VAL A 128 16.48 -3.67 -3.29
N MET A 129 15.35 -2.98 -3.40
CA MET A 129 14.20 -3.44 -4.18
C MET A 129 14.52 -3.61 -5.68
N LEU A 130 15.37 -2.76 -6.26
CA LEU A 130 15.77 -2.85 -7.67
C LEU A 130 16.83 -3.92 -7.94
N VAL A 131 17.75 -4.14 -6.99
CA VAL A 131 18.84 -5.13 -7.13
C VAL A 131 18.35 -6.56 -6.90
N THR A 132 17.42 -6.76 -5.96
CA THR A 132 16.85 -8.09 -5.64
C THR A 132 16.37 -8.87 -6.87
N PRO A 133 15.53 -8.32 -7.77
CA PRO A 133 15.07 -9.06 -8.96
C PRO A 133 16.19 -9.37 -9.96
N ILE A 134 17.25 -8.55 -10.02
CA ILE A 134 18.42 -8.78 -10.89
C ILE A 134 19.25 -9.95 -10.36
N ILE A 135 19.47 -9.99 -9.04
CA ILE A 135 20.17 -11.12 -8.40
C ILE A 135 19.35 -12.40 -8.57
N ALA A 136 18.04 -12.32 -8.37
CA ALA A 136 17.15 -13.46 -8.54
C ALA A 136 17.19 -13.99 -9.98
N SER A 137 17.16 -13.11 -11.00
CA SER A 137 17.23 -13.55 -12.40
C SER A 137 18.55 -14.25 -12.71
N ILE A 138 19.69 -13.70 -12.28
CA ILE A 138 21.01 -14.30 -12.49
C ILE A 138 21.13 -15.66 -11.80
N TYR A 139 20.58 -15.79 -10.59
CA TYR A 139 20.63 -17.05 -9.84
C TYR A 139 19.83 -18.16 -10.53
N TYR A 140 18.60 -17.86 -10.97
CA TYR A 140 17.77 -18.85 -11.63
C TYR A 140 18.26 -19.19 -13.04
N GLU A 141 18.77 -18.21 -13.81
CA GLU A 141 19.35 -18.46 -15.14
C GLU A 141 20.61 -19.33 -15.10
N LYS A 142 21.33 -19.34 -13.97
CA LYS A 142 22.52 -20.18 -13.77
C LYS A 142 22.20 -21.60 -13.26
N HIS A 143 20.99 -21.83 -12.76
CA HIS A 143 20.57 -23.08 -12.14
C HIS A 143 19.45 -23.81 -12.92
N GLU A 144 19.04 -23.29 -14.07
CA GLU A 144 18.41 -24.04 -15.18
C GLU A 144 19.48 -24.58 -16.15
#